data_AF-A0A817SXM2-F1
#
_entry.id   AF-A0A817SXM2-F1
#
_cell.length_a   1.000
_cell.length_b   1.000
_cell.length_c   1.000
_cell.angle_alpha   90.00
_cell.angle_beta   90.00
_cell.angle_gamma   90.00
#
_symmetry.space_group_name_H-M   'P 1'
#
loop_
_entity.id
_entity.type
_entity.pdbx_description
1 polymer ?
#
loop_
_entity_poly.entity_id
_entity_poly.type
_entity_poly.pdbx_seq_one_letter_code
_entity_poly.pdbx_strand_id
1 'polypeptide(L)'
;MIDGVGFVSSSKYPSNSSLVLFTTYVNNNEMQIMIDTGAQNSFVHERNLTLNDKFKSSTIPQQKFYMTDGLTSFIVTGTVTLNIFIGDILTSILAYVTKNLCADLILGMDYLLKYDLEIKPKKKIILFYLHDKAITMPIDNESTSFYFTNPSSHSERMRHDNQLNTIATSSSSHTPELAISHLLHHLTGQVEYHTLQVLLYKFKSIFDHNTFTVATTQMSHVIETHPHTPPVSK
;
A
#
# COMPACT_ATOMS: atom_id res chain seq x y z
N MET A 1 -1.90 -59.47 -21.67
CA MET A 1 -1.34 -58.68 -22.78
C MET A 1 -1.45 -57.23 -22.33
N ILE A 2 -0.31 -56.63 -21.98
CA ILE A 2 -0.21 -55.46 -21.11
C ILE A 2 -0.40 -54.19 -21.95
N ASP A 3 -1.38 -53.39 -21.57
CA ASP A 3 -1.66 -52.04 -22.03
C ASP A 3 -0.67 -51.07 -21.39
N GLY A 4 0.13 -50.42 -22.22
CA GLY A 4 1.07 -49.40 -21.80
C GLY A 4 0.35 -48.13 -21.35
N VAL A 5 0.05 -48.02 -20.06
CA VAL A 5 -0.29 -46.74 -19.43
C VAL A 5 1.01 -46.11 -18.97
N GLY A 6 1.49 -45.14 -19.75
CA GLY A 6 2.64 -44.31 -19.38
C GLY A 6 2.38 -43.61 -18.06
N PHE A 7 3.19 -43.94 -17.06
CA PHE A 7 3.29 -43.19 -15.81
C PHE A 7 3.63 -41.73 -16.13
N VAL A 8 2.66 -40.84 -15.99
CA VAL A 8 2.93 -39.40 -15.97
C VAL A 8 3.64 -39.12 -14.66
N SER A 9 4.92 -38.77 -14.78
CA SER A 9 5.77 -38.36 -13.68
C SER A 9 5.10 -37.24 -12.88
N SER A 10 4.82 -37.52 -11.60
CA SER A 10 4.58 -36.49 -10.59
C SER A 10 5.70 -35.46 -10.66
N SER A 11 5.37 -34.19 -10.91
CA SER A 11 6.35 -33.10 -10.91
C SER A 11 7.03 -33.02 -9.54
N LYS A 12 8.30 -33.41 -9.51
CA LYS A 12 9.22 -33.40 -8.35
C LYS A 12 9.67 -32.00 -7.92
N TYR A 13 8.88 -30.96 -8.18
CA TYR A 13 9.23 -29.59 -7.83
C TYR A 13 8.19 -29.06 -6.85
N PRO A 14 8.57 -28.70 -5.60
CA PRO A 14 7.68 -27.90 -4.77
C PRO A 14 7.36 -26.62 -5.56
N SER A 15 6.08 -26.31 -5.67
CA SER A 15 5.62 -25.04 -6.24
C SER A 15 6.33 -23.90 -5.51
N ASN A 16 7.19 -23.17 -6.22
CA ASN A 16 7.79 -21.94 -5.71
C ASN A 16 6.65 -21.06 -5.18
N SER A 17 6.76 -20.61 -3.93
CA SER A 17 5.79 -19.75 -3.25
C SER A 17 5.32 -18.64 -4.20
N SER A 18 4.00 -18.50 -4.38
CA SER A 18 3.38 -17.42 -5.16
C SER A 18 3.27 -16.11 -4.38
N LEU A 19 3.71 -16.09 -3.12
CA LEU A 19 3.61 -14.92 -2.25
C LEU A 19 4.73 -13.92 -2.58
N VAL A 20 4.37 -12.65 -2.65
CA VAL A 20 5.33 -11.57 -2.83
C VAL A 20 5.70 -11.03 -1.45
N LEU A 21 6.85 -11.48 -0.94
CA LEU A 21 7.35 -11.14 0.39
C LEU A 21 8.65 -10.34 0.29
N PHE A 22 8.82 -9.39 1.21
CA PHE A 22 10.10 -8.74 1.46
C PHE A 22 10.21 -8.33 2.93
N THR A 23 11.43 -8.05 3.38
CA THR A 23 11.68 -7.63 4.77
C THR A 23 12.21 -6.20 4.77
N THR A 24 11.70 -5.38 5.68
CA THR A 24 12.18 -4.00 5.89
C THR A 24 11.84 -3.49 7.28
N TYR A 25 12.27 -2.27 7.60
CA TYR A 25 11.96 -1.61 8.86
C TYR A 25 10.61 -0.88 8.83
N VAL A 26 9.78 -1.16 9.83
CA VAL A 26 8.49 -0.51 10.10
C VAL A 26 8.50 0.01 11.54
N ASN A 27 8.35 1.33 11.73
CA ASN A 27 8.48 1.99 13.03
C ASN A 27 9.73 1.53 13.83
N ASN A 28 10.87 1.37 13.12
CA ASN A 28 12.16 0.90 13.63
C ASN A 28 12.24 -0.59 14.00
N ASN A 29 11.24 -1.41 13.68
CA ASN A 29 11.31 -2.87 13.81
C ASN A 29 11.39 -3.53 12.45
N GLU A 30 12.25 -4.52 12.30
CA GLU A 30 12.26 -5.36 11.10
C GLU A 30 10.98 -6.20 11.05
N MET A 31 10.30 -6.18 9.90
CA MET A 31 9.04 -6.92 9.68
C MET A 31 9.05 -7.59 8.31
N GLN A 32 8.51 -8.80 8.24
CA GLN A 32 8.19 -9.44 6.97
C GLN A 32 6.87 -8.89 6.42
N ILE A 33 6.96 -8.24 5.26
CA ILE A 33 5.84 -7.62 4.56
C ILE A 33 5.38 -8.52 3.43
N MET A 34 4.07 -8.77 3.37
CA MET A 34 3.39 -9.38 2.24
C MET A 34 2.68 -8.31 1.41
N ILE A 35 2.91 -8.34 0.10
CA ILE A 35 2.11 -7.57 -0.85
C ILE A 35 0.89 -8.40 -1.26
N ASP A 36 -0.31 -7.86 -1.04
CA ASP A 36 -1.56 -8.55 -1.36
C ASP A 36 -2.48 -7.64 -2.18
N THR A 37 -2.53 -7.88 -3.49
CA THR A 37 -3.43 -7.16 -4.41
C THR A 37 -4.90 -7.52 -4.20
N GLY A 38 -5.21 -8.61 -3.48
CA GLY A 38 -6.57 -9.02 -3.13
C GLY A 38 -7.10 -8.34 -1.87
N ALA A 39 -6.23 -7.72 -1.07
CA ALA A 39 -6.62 -6.99 0.13
C ALA A 39 -6.91 -5.52 -0.20
N GLN A 40 -8.06 -5.01 0.22
CA GLN A 40 -8.38 -3.58 0.04
C GLN A 40 -7.59 -2.68 1.00
N ASN A 41 -7.34 -3.17 2.22
CA ASN A 41 -6.69 -2.42 3.28
C ASN A 41 -5.39 -3.11 3.72
N SER A 42 -4.52 -2.33 4.37
CA SER A 42 -3.30 -2.83 4.99
C SER A 42 -3.55 -3.28 6.43
N PHE A 43 -2.91 -4.38 6.84
CA PHE A 43 -3.12 -5.02 8.14
C PHE A 43 -1.80 -5.35 8.82
N VAL A 44 -1.71 -5.12 10.14
CA VAL A 44 -0.51 -5.42 10.94
C VAL A 44 -0.84 -6.32 12.10
N HIS A 45 0.08 -7.24 12.39
CA HIS A 45 -0.09 -8.14 13.53
C HIS A 45 0.26 -7.40 14.82
N GLU A 46 -0.63 -7.45 15.82
CA GLU A 46 -0.48 -6.71 17.08
C GLU A 46 0.81 -7.01 17.87
N ARG A 47 1.40 -8.20 17.65
CA ARG A 47 2.63 -8.63 18.32
C ARG A 47 3.86 -7.83 17.86
N ASN A 48 3.78 -7.25 16.66
CA ASN A 48 4.88 -6.51 16.04
C ASN A 48 4.84 -5.00 16.37
N LEU A 49 3.83 -4.55 17.10
CA LEU A 49 3.71 -3.17 17.54
C LEU A 49 4.46 -2.95 18.85
N THR A 50 5.31 -1.93 18.91
CA THR A 50 5.94 -1.48 20.16
C THR A 50 4.92 -0.88 21.12
N LEU A 51 5.32 -0.65 22.36
CA LEU A 51 4.51 0.12 23.31
C LEU A 51 4.14 1.50 22.75
N ASN A 52 5.08 2.19 22.11
CA ASN A 52 4.84 3.51 21.52
C ASN A 52 3.80 3.46 20.39
N ASP A 53 3.85 2.42 19.55
CA ASP A 53 2.86 2.21 18.50
C ASP A 53 1.47 1.93 19.07
N LYS A 54 1.40 1.12 20.13
CA LYS A 54 0.16 0.82 20.83
C LYS A 54 -0.44 2.07 21.49
N PHE A 55 0.38 2.96 22.05
CA PHE A 55 -0.09 4.25 22.57
C PHE A 55 -0.65 5.18 21.49
N LYS A 56 -0.09 5.12 20.27
CA LYS A 56 -0.57 5.90 19.12
C LYS A 56 -1.72 5.22 18.38
N SER A 57 -1.99 3.96 18.68
CA SER A 57 -3.07 3.22 18.05
C SER A 57 -4.43 3.71 18.55
N SER A 58 -5.36 3.83 17.63
CA SER A 58 -6.75 4.14 17.96
C SER A 58 -7.49 2.82 18.13
N THR A 59 -8.02 2.57 19.33
CA THR A 59 -8.99 1.50 19.51
C THR A 59 -10.27 1.86 18.77
N ILE A 60 -10.66 1.00 17.83
CA ILE A 60 -11.97 1.04 17.21
C ILE A 60 -12.84 -0.06 17.81
N PRO A 61 -14.18 0.04 17.76
CA PRO A 61 -15.04 -1.10 18.04
C PRO A 61 -14.57 -2.29 17.22
N GLN A 62 -14.56 -3.49 17.81
CA GLN A 62 -14.10 -4.68 17.10
C GLN A 62 -14.89 -4.85 15.80
N GLN A 63 -14.17 -4.79 14.68
CA GLN A 63 -14.74 -4.91 13.35
C GLN A 63 -14.33 -6.25 12.75
N LYS A 64 -15.28 -6.90 12.11
CA LYS A 64 -15.08 -8.19 11.44
C LYS A 64 -14.78 -7.92 9.98
N PHE A 65 -13.59 -8.31 9.54
CA PHE A 65 -13.18 -8.24 8.14
C PHE A 65 -13.28 -9.64 7.53
N TYR A 66 -13.82 -9.72 6.33
CA TYR A 66 -13.95 -10.98 5.59
C TYR A 66 -12.79 -11.13 4.63
N MET A 67 -12.31 -12.37 4.49
CA MET A 67 -11.34 -12.72 3.46
C MET A 67 -12.00 -12.81 2.10
N THR A 68 -11.20 -12.98 1.06
CA THR A 68 -11.64 -13.06 -0.33
C THR A 68 -12.56 -14.26 -0.62
N ASP A 69 -12.57 -15.28 0.25
CA ASP A 69 -13.51 -16.40 0.17
C ASP A 69 -14.94 -16.05 0.62
N GLY A 70 -15.14 -14.90 1.27
CA GLY A 70 -16.41 -14.46 1.85
C GLY A 70 -16.90 -15.29 3.05
N LEU A 71 -16.16 -16.32 3.47
CA LEU A 71 -16.54 -17.28 4.51
C LEU A 71 -15.70 -17.09 5.77
N THR A 72 -14.39 -16.88 5.60
CA THR A 72 -13.47 -16.68 6.69
C THR A 72 -13.36 -15.21 7.04
N SER A 73 -13.06 -14.95 8.30
CA SER A 73 -13.00 -13.60 8.83
C SER A 73 -12.02 -13.48 9.96
N PHE A 74 -11.48 -12.29 10.17
CA PHE A 74 -10.68 -11.97 11.33
C PHE A 74 -11.17 -10.68 11.99
N ILE A 75 -10.81 -10.53 13.26
CA ILE A 75 -11.20 -9.40 14.08
C ILE A 75 -10.08 -8.36 14.02
N VAL A 76 -10.47 -7.14 13.73
CA VAL A 76 -9.63 -5.96 13.83
C VAL A 76 -9.92 -5.27 15.16
N THR A 77 -8.86 -4.94 15.89
CA THR A 77 -8.93 -4.39 17.25
C THR A 77 -8.59 -2.90 17.31
N GLY A 78 -8.07 -2.32 16.24
CA GLY A 78 -7.57 -0.96 16.22
C GLY A 78 -7.06 -0.53 14.85
N THR A 79 -6.60 0.70 14.77
CA THR A 79 -5.79 1.21 13.65
C THR A 79 -4.51 1.86 14.18
N VAL A 80 -3.45 1.86 13.38
CA VAL A 80 -2.17 2.47 13.73
C VAL A 80 -1.51 3.04 12.47
N THR A 81 -0.87 4.20 12.59
CA THR A 81 -0.02 4.71 11.51
C THR A 81 1.34 4.05 11.57
N LEU A 82 1.70 3.39 10.48
CA LEU A 82 3.00 2.75 10.30
C LEU A 82 3.86 3.61 9.40
N ASN A 83 5.11 3.84 9.78
CA ASN A 83 6.14 4.41 8.93
C ASN A 83 7.02 3.27 8.42
N ILE A 84 7.12 3.12 7.11
CA ILE A 84 7.75 1.98 6.45
C ILE A 84 8.95 2.49 5.66
N PHE A 85 10.12 1.92 5.90
CA PHE A 85 11.29 2.18 5.08
C PHE A 85 11.26 1.31 3.83
N ILE A 86 11.48 1.89 2.66
CA ILE A 86 11.61 1.20 1.38
C ILE A 86 12.90 1.74 0.76
N GLY A 87 13.99 0.97 0.85
CA GLY A 87 15.32 1.49 0.54
C GLY A 87 15.68 2.67 1.45
N ASP A 88 15.94 3.83 0.86
CA ASP A 88 16.26 5.10 1.53
C ASP A 88 15.04 6.00 1.76
N ILE A 89 13.85 5.57 1.35
CA ILE A 89 12.62 6.36 1.44
C ILE A 89 11.76 5.91 2.62
N LEU A 90 11.21 6.90 3.32
CA LEU A 90 10.21 6.71 4.37
C LEU A 90 8.80 6.95 3.82
N THR A 91 7.96 5.92 3.86
CA THR A 91 6.54 5.99 3.51
C THR A 91 5.68 5.82 4.77
N SER A 92 4.37 6.03 4.64
CA SER A 92 3.45 5.84 5.75
C SER A 92 2.07 5.35 5.32
N ILE A 93 1.41 4.59 6.20
CA ILE A 93 0.05 4.08 5.97
C ILE A 93 -0.70 3.93 7.29
N LEU A 94 -2.03 4.09 7.23
CA LEU A 94 -2.91 3.72 8.33
C LEU A 94 -3.26 2.24 8.17
N ALA A 95 -2.74 1.38 9.05
CA ALA A 95 -2.98 -0.06 9.01
C ALA A 95 -3.97 -0.48 10.09
N TYR A 96 -4.76 -1.52 9.80
CA TYR A 96 -5.64 -2.16 10.76
C TYR A 96 -4.87 -3.17 11.61
N VAL A 97 -5.09 -3.14 12.92
CA VAL A 97 -4.43 -4.03 13.88
C VAL A 97 -5.25 -5.29 14.06
N THR A 98 -4.62 -6.46 13.93
CA THR A 98 -5.27 -7.75 14.17
C THR A 98 -4.32 -8.76 14.82
N LYS A 99 -4.88 -9.87 15.32
CA LYS A 99 -4.15 -10.94 16.00
C LYS A 99 -3.77 -12.11 15.11
N ASN A 100 -4.44 -12.26 13.97
CA ASN A 100 -4.32 -13.45 13.13
C ASN A 100 -3.94 -13.01 11.72
N LEU A 101 -2.64 -13.03 11.42
CA LEU A 101 -2.10 -12.77 10.08
C LEU A 101 -1.03 -13.80 9.73
N CYS A 102 -0.92 -14.11 8.44
CA CYS A 102 0.10 -15.00 7.88
C CYS A 102 1.47 -14.32 7.68
N ALA A 103 1.53 -13.00 7.84
CA ALA A 103 2.74 -12.18 7.77
C ALA A 103 2.73 -11.16 8.92
N ASP A 104 3.85 -10.47 9.13
CA ASP A 104 3.92 -9.43 10.15
C ASP A 104 3.09 -8.19 9.77
N LEU A 105 3.10 -7.88 8.47
CA LEU A 105 2.36 -6.79 7.83
C LEU A 105 1.88 -7.23 6.43
N ILE A 106 0.62 -6.96 6.13
CA ILE A 106 0.06 -7.05 4.78
C ILE A 106 -0.13 -5.64 4.26
N LEU A 107 0.44 -5.34 3.09
CA LEU A 107 0.16 -4.13 2.34
C LEU A 107 -0.87 -4.43 1.26
N GLY A 108 -2.04 -3.82 1.41
CA GLY A 108 -3.16 -3.94 0.49
C GLY A 108 -3.15 -2.87 -0.60
N MET A 109 -4.23 -2.84 -1.37
CA MET A 109 -4.43 -1.89 -2.47
C MET A 109 -4.43 -0.43 -2.01
N ASP A 110 -4.82 -0.14 -0.77
CA ASP A 110 -4.69 1.19 -0.15
C ASP A 110 -3.25 1.72 -0.18
N TYR A 111 -2.28 0.86 0.14
CA TYR A 111 -0.87 1.21 0.08
C TYR A 111 -0.34 1.21 -1.35
N LEU A 112 -0.67 0.17 -2.13
CA LEU A 112 -0.17 -0.01 -3.48
C LEU A 112 -0.54 1.15 -4.40
N LEU A 113 -1.81 1.60 -4.34
CA LEU A 113 -2.28 2.74 -5.13
C LEU A 113 -1.69 4.06 -4.66
N LYS A 114 -1.48 4.23 -3.35
CA LYS A 114 -0.91 5.45 -2.79
C LYS A 114 0.52 5.71 -3.28
N TYR A 115 1.29 4.65 -3.53
CA TYR A 115 2.71 4.72 -3.87
C TYR A 115 3.03 4.17 -5.27
N ASP A 116 2.01 4.01 -6.12
CA ASP A 116 2.11 3.50 -7.49
C ASP A 116 3.03 2.27 -7.59
N LEU A 117 2.73 1.24 -6.80
CA LEU A 117 3.58 0.06 -6.71
C LEU A 117 3.43 -0.83 -7.94
N GLU A 118 4.54 -1.14 -8.61
CA GLU A 118 4.56 -2.06 -9.74
C GLU A 118 5.30 -3.36 -9.37
N ILE A 119 4.60 -4.49 -9.43
CA ILE A 119 5.17 -5.81 -9.19
C ILE A 119 5.60 -6.39 -10.55
N LYS A 120 6.86 -6.84 -10.65
CA LYS A 120 7.39 -7.53 -11.85
C LYS A 120 7.78 -8.96 -11.51
N PRO A 121 6.82 -9.92 -11.49
CA PRO A 121 7.07 -11.29 -11.05
C PRO A 121 8.17 -11.99 -11.85
N LYS A 122 8.19 -11.82 -13.18
CA LYS A 122 9.23 -12.41 -14.06
C LYS A 122 10.64 -11.97 -13.70
N LYS A 123 10.78 -10.76 -13.16
CA LYS A 123 12.06 -10.17 -12.74
C LYS A 123 12.31 -10.37 -11.24
N LYS A 124 11.35 -10.90 -10.48
CA LYS A 124 11.36 -10.97 -9.01
C LYS A 124 11.71 -9.63 -8.35
N ILE A 125 11.10 -8.55 -8.83
CA ILE A 125 11.29 -7.22 -8.25
C ILE A 125 9.96 -6.51 -8.03
N ILE A 126 9.98 -5.59 -7.08
CA ILE A 126 8.95 -4.59 -6.81
C ILE A 126 9.55 -3.23 -7.15
N LEU A 127 8.78 -2.38 -7.80
CA LEU A 127 9.13 -1.00 -8.10
C LEU A 127 8.19 -0.06 -7.35
N PHE A 128 8.77 0.97 -6.75
CA PHE A 128 8.05 2.07 -6.11
C PHE A 128 8.36 3.34 -6.87
N TYR A 129 7.33 4.09 -7.27
CA TYR A 129 7.51 5.39 -7.90
C TYR A 129 7.12 6.48 -6.91
N LEU A 130 8.11 7.23 -6.41
CA LEU A 130 7.89 8.35 -5.49
C LEU A 130 8.67 9.57 -5.94
N HIS A 131 7.99 10.70 -6.16
CA HIS A 131 8.59 11.98 -6.53
C HIS A 131 9.64 11.84 -7.66
N ASP A 132 9.24 11.23 -8.78
CA ASP A 132 10.08 10.96 -9.96
C ASP A 132 11.28 10.01 -9.76
N LYS A 133 11.39 9.36 -8.60
CA LYS A 133 12.37 8.31 -8.34
C LYS A 133 11.71 6.93 -8.35
N ALA A 134 12.35 6.00 -9.05
CA ALA A 134 12.00 4.58 -9.02
C ALA A 134 12.93 3.84 -8.06
N ILE A 135 12.39 3.24 -7.00
CA ILE A 135 13.14 2.31 -6.13
C ILE A 135 12.83 0.90 -6.57
N THR A 136 13.88 0.09 -6.72
CA THR A 136 13.76 -1.35 -7.02
C THR A 136 14.07 -2.16 -5.77
N MET A 137 13.17 -3.07 -5.40
CA MET A 137 13.39 -4.04 -4.33
C MET A 137 13.26 -5.47 -4.84
N PRO A 138 14.16 -6.38 -4.44
CA PRO A 138 14.02 -7.80 -4.77
C PRO A 138 12.84 -8.45 -4.01
N ILE A 139 12.16 -9.37 -4.68
CA ILE A 139 11.18 -10.30 -4.08
C ILE A 139 11.94 -11.55 -3.64
N ASP A 140 11.68 -12.02 -2.43
CA ASP A 140 12.36 -13.17 -1.80
C ASP A 140 13.87 -12.93 -1.59
N ASN A 141 14.20 -12.09 -0.60
CA ASN A 141 15.55 -12.13 -0.03
C ASN A 141 15.66 -13.37 0.86
N GLU A 142 16.16 -14.47 0.31
CA GLU A 142 16.92 -15.41 1.14
C GLU A 142 18.13 -14.65 1.70
N SER A 143 17.96 -14.10 2.90
CA SER A 143 19.01 -13.69 3.83
C SER A 143 20.20 -12.94 3.21
N THR A 144 19.99 -11.79 2.57
CA THR A 144 21.08 -10.82 2.42
C THR A 144 21.13 -9.94 3.66
N SER A 145 21.99 -10.33 4.60
CA SER A 145 22.42 -9.48 5.71
C SER A 145 22.94 -8.15 5.15
N PHE A 146 22.19 -7.08 5.33
CA PHE A 146 22.69 -5.73 5.07
C PHE A 146 23.76 -5.42 6.11
N TYR A 147 25.03 -5.59 5.74
CA TYR A 147 26.14 -4.97 6.44
C TYR A 147 25.98 -3.46 6.28
N PHE A 148 25.43 -2.80 7.29
CA PHE A 148 25.67 -1.37 7.49
C PHE A 148 27.17 -1.19 7.74
N THR A 149 27.92 -0.84 6.70
CA THR A 149 29.23 -0.21 6.90
C THR A 149 28.98 1.17 7.48
N ASN A 150 29.23 1.31 8.79
CA ASN A 150 29.38 2.59 9.47
C ASN A 150 30.43 3.45 8.76
N PRO A 151 30.10 4.68 8.32
CA PRO A 151 31.06 5.76 8.27
C PRO A 151 30.96 6.52 9.59
N SER A 152 31.97 6.32 10.43
CA SER A 152 32.20 7.11 11.62
C SER A 152 32.33 8.61 11.31
N SER A 153 31.81 9.41 12.23
CA SER A 153 32.25 10.77 12.60
C SER A 153 32.26 11.84 11.51
N HIS A 154 31.21 12.67 11.48
CA HIS A 154 31.41 14.11 11.58
C HIS A 154 30.21 14.75 12.28
N SER A 155 30.46 15.13 13.54
CA SER A 155 29.67 16.07 14.29
C SER A 155 29.78 17.45 13.65
N GLU A 156 28.74 17.93 12.98
CA GLU A 156 28.53 19.37 12.86
C GLU A 156 27.09 19.75 13.14
N ARG A 157 26.98 20.66 14.11
CA ARG A 157 25.80 21.40 14.51
C ARG A 157 25.21 22.13 13.30
N MET A 158 23.91 22.01 13.10
CA MET A 158 23.09 23.19 12.85
C MET A 158 21.80 23.11 13.65
N ARG A 159 21.73 23.97 14.67
CA ARG A 159 20.52 24.45 15.31
C ARG A 159 20.10 25.74 14.60
N HIS A 160 18.79 26.02 14.66
CA HIS A 160 18.02 27.18 14.19
C HIS A 160 17.37 26.90 12.80
N ASP A 161 16.04 26.97 12.62
CA ASP A 161 15.04 27.76 13.31
C ASP A 161 13.70 27.04 13.57
N ASN A 162 13.17 27.33 14.77
CA ASN A 162 11.75 27.25 15.11
C ASN A 162 11.04 28.45 14.47
N GLN A 163 10.00 28.22 13.66
CA GLN A 163 8.67 28.86 13.71
C GLN A 163 7.97 28.87 12.33
N LEU A 164 6.63 28.84 12.41
CA LEU A 164 5.58 28.86 11.37
C LEU A 164 5.14 27.45 10.91
N ASN A 165 3.93 26.96 11.18
CA ASN A 165 2.76 27.53 11.84
C ASN A 165 1.81 26.39 12.26
N THR A 166 1.21 26.59 13.42
CA THR A 166 -0.04 26.01 13.88
C THR A 166 -1.17 26.24 12.87
N ILE A 167 -1.81 25.18 12.38
CA ILE A 167 -3.22 25.17 11.96
C ILE A 167 -3.77 23.81 12.44
N ALA A 168 -4.14 23.66 13.70
CA ALA A 168 -5.46 24.01 14.23
C ALA A 168 -6.58 23.74 13.22
N THR A 169 -7.32 22.65 13.46
CA THR A 169 -8.79 22.64 13.37
C THR A 169 -9.41 23.93 12.82
N SER A 170 -9.64 23.99 11.52
CA SER A 170 -10.58 24.92 10.93
C SER A 170 -11.37 24.17 9.88
N SER A 171 -12.67 24.06 10.11
CA SER A 171 -13.69 23.87 9.09
C SER A 171 -13.55 24.97 8.03
N SER A 172 -12.62 24.81 7.08
CA SER A 172 -12.56 25.65 5.90
C SER A 172 -13.29 24.93 4.79
N SER A 173 -14.40 25.52 4.34
CA SER A 173 -15.06 25.16 3.09
C SER A 173 -14.01 25.14 1.97
N HIS A 174 -13.54 23.95 1.59
CA HIS A 174 -12.68 23.78 0.43
C HIS A 174 -13.52 24.08 -0.81
N THR A 175 -13.37 25.28 -1.35
CA THR A 175 -13.99 25.65 -2.62
C THR A 175 -13.10 25.18 -3.77
N PRO A 176 -13.69 24.71 -4.89
CA PRO A 176 -12.93 24.29 -6.07
C PRO A 176 -11.94 25.37 -6.56
N GLU A 177 -12.25 26.65 -6.36
CA GLU A 177 -11.41 27.79 -6.70
C GLU A 177 -10.07 27.80 -5.94
N LEU A 178 -10.07 27.40 -4.67
CA LEU A 178 -8.86 27.34 -3.86
C LEU A 178 -7.95 26.18 -4.31
N ALA A 179 -8.54 25.04 -4.67
CA ALA A 179 -7.79 23.90 -5.20
C ALA A 179 -7.16 24.23 -6.56
N ILE A 180 -7.91 24.88 -7.45
CA ILE A 180 -7.42 25.32 -8.76
C ILE A 180 -6.31 26.36 -8.61
N SER A 181 -6.42 27.32 -7.68
CA SER A 181 -5.38 28.33 -7.47
C SER A 181 -4.07 27.74 -6.94
N HIS A 182 -4.13 26.73 -6.06
CA HIS A 182 -2.96 26.01 -5.58
C HIS A 182 -2.24 25.25 -6.71
N LEU A 183 -2.99 24.61 -7.61
CA LEU A 183 -2.42 23.90 -8.77
C LEU A 183 -1.72 24.86 -9.74
N LEU A 184 -2.26 26.07 -9.91
CA LEU A 184 -1.70 27.07 -10.82
C LEU A 184 -0.48 27.81 -10.22
N HIS A 185 -0.31 27.80 -8.90
CA HIS A 185 0.75 28.54 -8.21
C HIS A 185 2.18 28.11 -8.59
N HIS A 186 2.34 26.86 -9.07
CA HIS A 186 3.64 26.29 -9.43
C HIS A 186 4.06 26.54 -10.88
N LEU A 187 3.22 27.21 -11.69
CA LEU A 187 3.54 27.50 -13.09
C LEU A 187 4.21 28.87 -13.25
N THR A 188 5.38 28.88 -13.88
CA THR A 188 6.15 30.10 -14.16
C THR A 188 5.91 30.68 -15.56
N GLY A 189 5.34 29.92 -16.50
CA GLY A 189 5.05 30.35 -17.87
C GLY A 189 3.64 30.96 -18.03
N GLN A 190 3.53 32.18 -18.56
CA GLN A 190 2.21 32.87 -18.67
C GLN A 190 1.23 32.19 -19.64
N VAL A 191 1.73 31.62 -20.75
CA VAL A 191 0.87 30.93 -21.73
C VAL A 191 0.35 29.62 -21.16
N GLU A 192 1.21 28.85 -20.51
CA GLU A 192 0.87 27.58 -19.85
C GLU A 192 -0.08 27.79 -18.67
N TYR A 193 0.14 28.85 -17.88
CA TYR A 193 -0.76 29.27 -16.82
C TYR A 193 -2.17 29.52 -17.35
N HIS A 194 -2.31 30.30 -18.43
CA HIS A 194 -3.61 30.64 -18.97
C HIS A 194 -4.32 29.42 -19.58
N THR A 195 -3.61 28.59 -20.35
CA THR A 195 -4.18 27.38 -20.95
C THR A 195 -4.63 26.39 -19.88
N LEU A 196 -3.81 26.14 -18.85
CA LEU A 196 -4.17 25.23 -17.77
C LEU A 196 -5.30 25.79 -16.90
N GLN A 197 -5.30 27.10 -16.62
CA GLN A 197 -6.36 27.75 -15.86
C GLN A 197 -7.72 27.57 -16.54
N VAL A 198 -7.81 27.84 -17.85
CA VAL A 198 -9.05 27.64 -18.62
C VAL A 198 -9.51 26.18 -18.58
N LEU A 199 -8.57 25.23 -18.68
CA LEU A 199 -8.88 23.80 -18.61
C LEU A 199 -9.40 23.38 -17.23
N LEU A 200 -8.74 23.81 -16.16
CA LEU A 200 -9.12 23.47 -14.78
C LEU A 200 -10.48 24.06 -14.42
N TYR A 201 -10.78 25.30 -14.82
CA TYR A 201 -12.10 25.88 -14.62
C TYR A 201 -13.19 25.19 -15.47
N LYS A 202 -12.88 24.71 -16.67
CA LYS A 202 -13.81 23.91 -17.48
C LYS A 202 -14.24 22.63 -16.78
N PHE A 203 -13.35 22.03 -16.00
CA PHE A 203 -13.60 20.80 -15.23
C PHE A 203 -13.76 21.03 -13.72
N LYS A 204 -14.12 22.26 -13.31
CA LYS A 204 -14.23 22.68 -11.91
C LYS A 204 -15.08 21.73 -11.05
N SER A 205 -16.14 21.14 -11.61
CA SER A 205 -17.02 20.20 -10.91
C SER A 205 -16.30 18.94 -10.41
N ILE A 206 -15.20 18.52 -11.03
CA ILE A 206 -14.40 17.37 -10.57
C ILE A 206 -13.73 17.68 -9.22
N PHE A 207 -13.43 18.95 -8.96
CA PHE A 207 -12.79 19.42 -7.73
C PHE A 207 -13.81 19.80 -6.65
N ASP A 208 -15.11 19.62 -6.90
CA ASP A 208 -16.14 19.82 -5.89
C ASP A 208 -16.31 18.57 -5.03
N HIS A 209 -15.53 18.52 -3.94
CA HIS A 209 -15.59 17.45 -2.96
C HIS A 209 -16.89 17.40 -2.15
N ASN A 210 -17.82 18.34 -2.36
CA ASN A 210 -19.13 18.33 -1.71
C ASN A 210 -20.19 17.59 -2.55
N THR A 211 -19.88 17.22 -3.79
CA THR A 211 -20.81 16.49 -4.67
C THR A 211 -20.25 15.14 -5.09
N PHE A 212 -20.84 14.05 -4.58
CA PHE A 212 -20.49 12.70 -5.01
C PHE A 212 -21.15 12.42 -6.36
N THR A 213 -20.38 12.44 -7.44
CA THR A 213 -20.85 12.01 -8.76
C THR A 213 -20.55 10.52 -8.92
N VAL A 214 -21.53 9.66 -8.66
CA VAL A 214 -21.44 8.22 -8.96
C VAL A 214 -21.54 8.07 -10.47
N ALA A 215 -20.52 7.50 -11.11
CA ALA A 215 -20.56 7.20 -12.54
C ALA A 215 -21.66 6.17 -12.82
N THR A 216 -22.76 6.61 -13.45
CA THR A 216 -23.84 5.74 -13.89
C THR A 216 -23.44 5.06 -15.20
N THR A 217 -22.93 3.83 -15.10
CA THR A 217 -22.74 2.97 -16.28
C THR A 217 -24.05 2.24 -16.58
N GLN A 218 -24.53 2.32 -17.83
CA GLN A 218 -25.79 1.69 -18.27
C GLN A 218 -25.77 0.15 -18.25
N MET A 219 -24.61 -0.48 -18.08
CA MET A 219 -24.48 -1.94 -18.11
C MET A 219 -24.06 -2.48 -16.74
N SER A 220 -24.87 -3.38 -16.18
CA SER A 220 -24.45 -4.24 -15.06
C SER A 220 -23.46 -5.26 -15.59
N HIS A 221 -22.25 -5.30 -15.05
CA HIS A 221 -21.28 -6.35 -15.37
C HIS A 221 -21.73 -7.66 -14.71
N VAL A 222 -22.13 -8.65 -15.51
CA VAL A 222 -22.36 -10.03 -15.07
C VAL A 222 -21.05 -10.79 -15.22
N ILE A 223 -20.52 -11.33 -14.13
CA ILE A 223 -19.36 -12.24 -14.16
C ILE A 223 -19.91 -13.66 -14.35
N GLU A 224 -19.76 -14.21 -15.55
CA GLU A 224 -20.13 -15.60 -15.83
C GLU A 224 -19.03 -16.54 -15.31
N THR A 225 -19.27 -17.19 -14.17
CA THR A 225 -18.42 -18.29 -13.71
C THR A 225 -18.93 -19.60 -14.29
N HIS A 226 -18.13 -20.28 -15.12
CA HIS A 226 -18.46 -21.63 -15.57
C HIS A 226 -18.45 -22.61 -14.38
N PRO A 227 -19.34 -23.62 -14.36
CA PRO A 227 -19.42 -24.57 -13.26
C PRO A 227 -18.17 -25.46 -13.25
N HIS A 228 -17.26 -25.22 -12.31
CA HIS A 228 -16.15 -26.12 -12.01
C HIS A 228 -16.55 -27.09 -10.90
N THR A 229 -16.35 -28.40 -11.15
CA THR A 229 -16.55 -29.44 -10.14
C THR A 229 -15.37 -29.40 -9.15
N PRO A 230 -15.59 -29.36 -7.83
CA PRO A 230 -14.51 -29.30 -6.86
C PRO A 230 -13.67 -30.59 -6.90
N PRO A 231 -12.33 -30.51 -6.70
CA PRO A 231 -11.48 -31.69 -6.68
C PRO A 231 -11.84 -32.57 -5.47
N VAL A 232 -12.10 -33.85 -5.76
CA VAL A 232 -12.41 -34.88 -4.76
C VAL A 232 -11.11 -35.24 -4.03
N SER A 233 -11.08 -35.04 -2.71
CA SER A 233 -9.99 -35.47 -1.83
C SER A 233 -9.99 -36.99 -1.66
N LYS A 234 -8.81 -37.61 -1.81
CA LYS A 234 -8.51 -38.99 -1.36
C LYS A 234 -7.51 -38.92 -0.21
#